data_AF-K2NXY5-F1
#
_entry.id   AF-K2NXY5-F1
#
_cell.length_a   1.000
_cell.length_b   1.000
_cell.length_c   1.000
_cell.angle_alpha   90.00
_cell.angle_beta   90.00
_cell.angle_gamma   90.00
#
_symmetry.space_group_name_H-M   'P 1'
#
loop_
_entity.id
_entity.type
_entity.pdbx_description
1 polymer ?
#
loop_
_entity_poly.entity_id
_entity_poly.type
_entity_poly.pdbx_seq_one_letter_code
_entity_poly.pdbx_strand_id
1 'polypeptide(L)'
;MEPMKKFILAAAALLMAGGAAIAASAVNRDSEPRTLVVTEGGSQSELIVGPGETVEFCSSGCFVTMPNGDREVLTGSERIEISGGTGRIR
;
A
#
# COMPACT_ATOMS: atom_id res chain seq x y z
N MET A 1 -46.86 0.62 -12.24
CA MET A 1 -45.71 1.15 -11.48
C MET A 1 -44.90 -0.02 -10.92
N GLU A 2 -44.30 -0.84 -11.76
CA GLU A 2 -43.50 -2.01 -11.34
C GLU A 2 -42.01 -1.95 -11.73
N PRO A 3 -41.57 -1.31 -12.83
CA PRO A 3 -40.15 -1.38 -13.21
C PRO A 3 -39.27 -0.54 -12.30
N MET A 4 -39.74 0.63 -11.85
CA MET A 4 -38.94 1.61 -11.09
C MET A 4 -38.44 1.08 -9.74
N LYS A 5 -39.24 0.23 -9.07
CA LYS A 5 -38.87 -0.39 -7.78
C LYS A 5 -37.73 -1.41 -7.94
N LYS A 6 -37.74 -2.16 -9.06
CA LYS A 6 -36.70 -3.14 -9.41
C LYS A 6 -35.38 -2.45 -9.76
N PHE A 7 -35.44 -1.31 -10.46
CA PHE A 7 -34.26 -0.50 -10.76
C PHE A 7 -33.63 0.12 -9.51
N ILE A 8 -34.44 0.58 -8.56
CA ILE A 8 -33.93 1.14 -7.28
C ILE A 8 -33.28 0.04 -6.43
N LEU A 9 -33.86 -1.16 -6.36
CA LEU A 9 -33.29 -2.30 -5.65
C LEU A 9 -31.97 -2.78 -6.30
N ALA A 10 -31.89 -2.79 -7.63
CA ALA A 10 -30.67 -3.16 -8.34
C ALA A 10 -29.55 -2.12 -8.13
N ALA A 11 -29.87 -0.82 -8.14
CA ALA A 11 -28.90 0.24 -7.90
C ALA A 11 -28.33 0.22 -6.47
N ALA A 12 -29.14 -0.16 -5.47
CA ALA A 12 -28.69 -0.29 -4.09
C ALA A 12 -27.70 -1.45 -3.87
N ALA A 13 -27.80 -2.52 -4.65
CA ALA A 13 -26.92 -3.69 -4.51
C ALA A 13 -25.49 -3.46 -5.04
N LEU A 14 -25.30 -2.54 -6.00
CA LEU A 14 -23.99 -2.22 -6.59
C LEU A 14 -23.08 -1.41 -5.65
N LEU A 15 -23.63 -0.76 -4.62
CA LEU A 15 -22.87 0.09 -3.69
C LEU A 15 -22.02 -0.69 -2.68
N MET A 16 -22.20 -2.02 -2.57
CA MET A 16 -21.52 -2.84 -1.55
C MET A 16 -20.24 -3.54 -2.03
N ALA A 17 -19.79 -3.31 -3.28
CA ALA A 17 -18.62 -3.98 -3.84
C ALA A 17 -17.27 -3.26 -3.60
N GLY A 18 -17.25 -2.14 -2.88
CA GLY A 18 -16.02 -1.44 -2.51
C GLY A 18 -15.38 -2.03 -1.26
N GLY A 19 -14.58 -3.09 -1.40
CA GLY A 19 -13.73 -3.57 -0.31
C GLY A 19 -12.69 -2.52 0.06
N ALA A 20 -12.43 -2.31 1.36
CA ALA A 20 -11.32 -1.49 1.81
C ALA A 20 -10.01 -2.10 1.28
N ALA A 21 -9.36 -1.41 0.35
CA ALA A 21 -8.00 -1.77 -0.06
C ALA A 21 -7.09 -1.42 1.12
N ILE A 22 -6.72 -2.42 1.91
CA ILE A 22 -5.62 -2.28 2.86
C ILE A 22 -4.36 -2.28 2.01
N ALA A 23 -3.58 -1.20 2.08
CA ALA A 23 -2.29 -1.09 1.42
C ALA A 23 -1.17 -1.18 2.47
N ALA A 24 -0.01 -1.68 2.04
CA ALA A 24 1.17 -1.63 2.88
C ALA A 24 1.55 -0.17 3.16
N SER A 25 2.22 0.08 4.28
CA SER A 25 2.68 1.43 4.62
C SER A 25 4.14 1.44 5.01
N ALA A 26 4.85 2.52 4.70
CA ALA A 26 6.21 2.73 5.16
C ALA A 26 6.26 4.03 5.96
N VAL A 27 6.87 3.99 7.14
CA VAL A 27 7.19 5.16 7.94
C VAL A 27 8.70 5.32 8.03
N ASN A 28 9.19 6.51 7.74
CA ASN A 28 10.61 6.83 7.90
C ASN A 28 10.85 7.53 9.24
N ARG A 29 11.61 6.89 10.13
CA ARG A 29 12.02 7.45 11.43
C ARG A 29 13.42 8.06 11.39
N ASP A 30 14.11 8.00 10.25
CA ASP A 30 15.40 8.67 10.07
C ASP A 30 15.23 10.17 9.85
N SER A 31 16.32 10.92 10.05
CA SER A 31 16.41 12.35 9.77
C SER A 31 16.64 12.67 8.28
N GLU A 32 16.82 11.66 7.44
CA GLU A 32 17.14 11.77 6.02
C GLU A 32 16.10 11.03 5.18
N PRO A 33 15.84 11.46 3.92
CA PRO A 33 14.98 10.72 3.01
C PRO A 33 15.55 9.34 2.72
N ARG A 34 14.67 8.35 2.59
CA ARG A 34 15.02 6.95 2.31
C ARG A 34 14.25 6.46 1.10
N THR A 35 14.91 5.68 0.25
CA THR A 35 14.31 5.12 -0.96
C THR A 35 13.98 3.65 -0.74
N LEU A 36 12.75 3.28 -1.09
CA LEU A 36 12.31 1.90 -1.25
C LEU A 36 12.16 1.63 -2.74
N VAL A 37 12.50 0.43 -3.18
CA VAL A 37 12.20 0.00 -4.56
C VAL A 37 11.08 -1.00 -4.53
N VAL A 38 9.94 -0.65 -5.12
CA VAL A 38 8.71 -1.41 -5.05
C VAL A 38 8.43 -2.02 -6.43
N THR A 39 8.12 -3.31 -6.47
CA THR A 39 7.64 -3.99 -7.67
C THR A 39 6.24 -4.53 -7.43
N GLU A 40 5.24 -3.91 -8.05
CA GLU A 40 3.82 -4.27 -7.97
C GLU A 40 3.28 -4.56 -9.37
N GLY A 41 2.57 -5.67 -9.55
CA GLY A 41 1.97 -6.03 -10.85
C GLY A 41 2.98 -6.17 -12.01
N GLY A 42 4.25 -6.44 -11.72
CA GLY A 42 5.33 -6.53 -12.71
C GLY A 42 5.96 -5.19 -13.11
N SER A 43 5.52 -4.07 -12.53
CA SER A 43 6.12 -2.75 -12.72
C SER A 43 6.96 -2.38 -11.50
N GLN A 44 8.16 -1.84 -11.73
CA GLN A 44 9.07 -1.40 -10.68
C GLN A 44 9.07 0.13 -10.58
N SER A 45 9.02 0.65 -9.35
CA SER A 45 9.07 2.07 -9.05
C SER A 45 9.96 2.35 -7.83
N GLU A 46 10.51 3.56 -7.78
CA GLU A 46 11.21 4.06 -6.60
C GLU A 46 10.25 4.91 -5.77
N LEU A 47 10.17 4.60 -4.48
CA LEU A 47 9.37 5.30 -3.50
C LEU A 47 10.29 6.01 -2.52
N ILE A 48 10.32 7.33 -2.59
CA ILE A 48 11.08 8.17 -1.66
C ILE A 48 10.18 8.48 -0.48
N VAL A 49 10.65 8.16 0.73
CA VAL A 49 9.97 8.45 1.99
C VAL A 49 10.78 9.51 2.74
N GLY A 50 10.24 10.71 2.87
CA GLY A 50 10.83 11.82 3.59
C GLY A 50 10.97 11.55 5.09
N PRO A 51 11.79 12.32 5.81
CA PRO A 51 11.98 12.13 7.26
C PRO A 51 10.67 12.35 8.03
N GLY A 52 10.31 11.39 8.89
CA GLY A 52 9.05 11.40 9.64
C GLY A 52 7.79 11.11 8.82
N GLU A 53 7.93 10.92 7.50
CA GLU A 53 6.81 10.70 6.59
C GLU A 53 6.27 9.27 6.73
N THR A 54 4.96 9.12 6.55
CA THR A 54 4.31 7.83 6.33
C THR A 54 3.66 7.83 4.96
N VAL A 55 3.98 6.85 4.14
CA VAL A 55 3.39 6.65 2.81
C VAL A 55 2.71 5.30 2.73
N GLU A 56 1.55 5.26 2.08
CA GLU A 56 0.88 4.01 1.70
C GLU A 56 1.26 3.63 0.27
N PHE A 57 1.49 2.34 0.05
CA PHE A 57 1.88 1.78 -1.23
C PHE A 57 1.47 0.31 -1.26
N CYS A 58 1.46 -0.34 -2.43
CA CYS A 58 1.29 -1.79 -2.52
C CYS A 58 -0.05 -2.29 -1.94
N SER A 59 -1.09 -2.15 -2.76
CA SER A 59 -2.48 -2.49 -2.41
C SER A 59 -2.82 -3.97 -2.62
N SER A 60 -2.08 -4.65 -3.50
CA SER A 60 -2.36 -6.02 -3.94
C SER A 60 -1.18 -6.99 -3.69
N GLY A 61 -0.25 -6.58 -2.84
CA GLY A 61 1.02 -7.28 -2.60
C GLY A 61 2.11 -6.92 -3.62
N CYS A 62 3.37 -6.95 -3.17
CA CYS A 62 4.52 -6.45 -3.92
C CYS A 62 5.83 -7.01 -3.39
N PHE A 63 6.89 -6.85 -4.17
CA PHE A 63 8.25 -7.03 -3.70
C PHE A 63 8.84 -5.67 -3.35
N VAL A 64 9.44 -5.54 -2.18
CA VAL A 64 10.09 -4.31 -1.74
C VAL A 64 11.55 -4.56 -1.49
N THR A 65 12.40 -3.70 -2.03
CA THR A 65 13.81 -3.59 -1.64
C THR A 65 13.95 -2.44 -0.67
N MET A 66 14.44 -2.74 0.53
CA MET A 66 14.68 -1.80 1.62
C MET A 66 15.96 -0.99 1.39
N PRO A 67 16.18 0.11 2.15
CA PRO A 67 17.32 0.99 1.91
C PRO A 67 18.68 0.31 2.16
N ASN A 68 18.70 -0.75 2.97
CA ASN A 68 19.88 -1.59 3.22
C ASN A 68 20.10 -2.70 2.17
N GLY A 69 19.22 -2.81 1.17
CA GLY A 69 19.29 -3.80 0.09
C GLY A 69 18.54 -5.10 0.34
N ASP A 70 17.98 -5.30 1.55
CA ASP A 70 17.14 -6.44 1.87
C ASP A 70 15.86 -6.44 1.02
N ARG A 71 15.38 -7.62 0.64
CA ARG A 71 14.15 -7.78 -0.15
C ARG A 71 13.13 -8.59 0.60
N GLU A 72 11.93 -8.06 0.67
CA GLU A 72 10.79 -8.70 1.31
C GLU A 72 9.58 -8.72 0.38
N VAL A 73 8.73 -9.71 0.60
CA VAL A 73 7.44 -9.83 -0.08
C VAL A 73 6.38 -9.31 0.87
N LEU A 74 5.64 -8.31 0.43
CA LEU A 74 4.50 -7.80 1.17
C LEU A 74 3.19 -8.33 0.60
N THR A 75 2.25 -8.62 1.49
CA THR A 75 0.89 -9.05 1.13
C THR A 75 -0.11 -7.90 1.06
N GLY A 76 0.28 -6.70 1.49
CA GLY A 76 -0.51 -5.46 1.38
C GLY A 76 -1.10 -4.97 2.70
N SER A 77 -0.79 -5.60 3.84
CA SER A 77 -1.28 -5.17 5.15
C SER A 77 -0.18 -4.73 6.11
N GLU A 78 1.07 -4.95 5.71
CA GLU A 78 2.24 -4.77 6.54
C GLU A 78 2.68 -3.30 6.66
N ARG A 79 3.32 -2.98 7.79
CA ARG A 79 3.95 -1.69 8.02
C ARG A 79 5.47 -1.84 8.06
N ILE A 80 6.16 -1.16 7.15
CA ILE A 80 7.61 -0.99 7.19
C ILE A 80 7.96 0.21 8.07
N GLU A 81 8.82 -0.01 9.04
CA GLU A 81 9.47 1.04 9.82
C GLU A 81 10.93 1.16 9.35
N ILE A 82 11.31 2.33 8.83
CA ILE A 82 12.68 2.62 8.42
C ILE A 82 13.38 3.34 9.58
N SER A 83 14.49 2.79 10.04
CA SER A 83 15.31 3.36 11.11
C SER A 83 16.76 2.91 10.96
N GLY A 84 17.71 3.83 11.12
CA GLY A 84 19.13 3.58 10.93
C GLY A 84 19.47 3.09 9.52
N GLY A 85 18.73 3.51 8.49
CA GLY A 85 18.91 3.04 7.12
C GLY A 85 18.48 1.61 6.86
N THR A 86 17.77 0.96 7.79
CA THR A 86 17.23 -0.40 7.64
C THR A 86 15.72 -0.36 7.74
N GLY A 87 15.02 -1.11 6.88
CA GLY A 87 13.58 -1.32 7.01
C GLY A 87 13.29 -2.53 7.90
N ARG A 88 12.20 -2.48 8.68
CA ARG A 88 11.72 -3.60 9.49
C ARG A 88 10.21 -3.70 9.39
N ILE A 89 9.69 -4.90 9.18
CA ILE A 89 8.25 -5.15 9.17
C ILE A 89 7.73 -5.15 10.63
N ARG A 90 6.57 -4.52 10.85
CA ARG A 90 5.83 -4.43 12.11
C ARG A 90 4.42 -4.95 11.98
#